data_AF-A0A2A3ZKM8-F1
#
_entry.id   AF-A0A2A3ZKM8-F1
#
_cell.length_a   1.000
_cell.length_b   1.000
_cell.length_c   1.000
_cell.angle_alpha   90.00
_cell.angle_beta   90.00
_cell.angle_gamma   90.00
#
_symmetry.space_group_name_H-M   'P 1'
#
loop_
_entity.id
_entity.type
_entity.pdbx_description
1 polymer ?
#
loop_
_entity_poly.entity_id
_entity_poly.type
_entity_poly.pdbx_seq_one_letter_code
_entity_poly.pdbx_strand_id
1 'polypeptide(L)'
;MGNRCVGVLEALSAHVYDPAVHCPPGATVPPVDRTDIRIGAYIDQRLPGKSNEELRGLTKKASALSHKMKHSPKADRTTTGITADAVILLANILRRLEDG
;
A
#
# COMPACT_ATOMS: atom_id res chain seq x y z
N MET A 1 16.80 5.11 2.63
CA MET A 1 15.49 5.70 2.23
C MET A 1 14.44 4.63 1.90
N GLY A 2 14.77 3.50 1.25
CA GLY A 2 13.81 2.39 1.04
C GLY A 2 13.14 1.87 2.32
N ASN A 3 13.86 1.80 3.44
CA ASN A 3 13.27 1.45 4.74
C ASN A 3 12.17 2.44 5.20
N ARG A 4 12.27 3.73 4.82
CA ARG A 4 11.24 4.73 5.12
C ARG A 4 10.01 4.56 4.24
N CYS A 5 10.18 4.16 2.98
CA CYS A 5 9.05 3.87 2.07
C CYS A 5 8.20 2.71 2.59
N VAL A 6 8.85 1.64 3.08
CA VAL A 6 8.15 0.52 3.74
C VAL A 6 7.43 1.00 5.01
N GLY A 7 8.07 1.81 5.85
CA GLY A 7 7.42 2.36 7.04
C GLY A 7 6.20 3.24 6.73
N VAL A 8 6.23 4.02 5.64
CA VAL A 8 5.05 4.79 5.19
C VAL A 8 3.94 3.86 4.71
N LEU A 9 4.26 2.81 3.94
CA LEU A 9 3.25 1.84 3.51
C LEU A 9 2.61 1.10 4.70
N GLU A 10 3.42 0.73 5.70
CA GLU A 10 2.93 0.13 6.95
C GLU A 10 2.03 1.11 7.72
N ALA A 11 2.38 2.39 7.79
CA ALA A 11 1.54 3.42 8.40
C ALA A 11 0.21 3.60 7.66
N LEU A 12 0.22 3.65 6.32
CA LEU A 12 -0.99 3.71 5.50
C LEU A 12 -1.85 2.46 5.70
N SER A 13 -1.22 1.28 5.68
CA SER A 13 -1.86 -0.02 5.94
C SER A 13 -2.53 -0.10 7.31
N ALA A 14 -1.88 0.43 8.34
CA ALA A 14 -2.44 0.53 9.69
C ALA A 14 -3.60 1.53 9.76
N HIS A 15 -3.52 2.64 9.03
CA HIS A 15 -4.51 3.70 9.04
C HIS A 15 -5.81 3.32 8.31
N VAL A 16 -5.72 2.74 7.11
CA VAL A 16 -6.91 2.49 6.27
C VAL A 16 -7.60 1.15 6.54
N TYR A 17 -6.89 0.19 7.12
CA TYR A 17 -7.44 -1.15 7.31
C TYR A 17 -8.16 -1.29 8.67
N ASP A 18 -9.48 -1.32 8.61
CA ASP A 18 -10.35 -1.79 9.69
C ASP A 18 -10.60 -3.31 9.62
N PRO A 19 -10.16 -4.12 10.61
CA PRO A 19 -10.42 -5.55 10.66
C PRO A 19 -11.90 -5.93 10.71
N ALA A 20 -12.77 -5.09 11.29
CA ALA A 20 -14.20 -5.39 11.39
C ALA A 20 -14.91 -5.26 10.03
N VAL A 21 -14.34 -4.49 9.11
CA VAL A 21 -14.90 -4.23 7.76
C VAL A 21 -14.19 -5.07 6.70
N HIS A 22 -12.86 -5.13 6.76
CA HIS A 22 -12.05 -5.66 5.66
C HIS A 22 -11.57 -7.10 5.87
N CYS A 23 -11.69 -7.66 7.07
CA CYS A 23 -11.33 -9.06 7.31
C CYS A 23 -12.56 -9.95 7.11
N PRO A 24 -12.51 -10.95 6.21
CA PRO A 24 -13.60 -11.89 6.05
C PRO A 24 -13.90 -12.64 7.38
N PRO A 25 -15.16 -12.97 7.68
CA PRO A 25 -15.52 -13.73 8.87
C PRO A 25 -14.75 -15.06 8.94
N GLY A 26 -14.10 -15.31 10.08
CA GLY A 26 -13.30 -16.52 10.30
C GLY A 26 -11.90 -16.52 9.67
N ALA A 27 -11.53 -15.48 8.93
CA ALA A 27 -10.17 -15.30 8.42
C ALA A 27 -9.25 -14.70 9.50
N THR A 28 -7.94 -14.96 9.38
CA THR A 28 -6.93 -14.32 10.22
C THR A 28 -6.66 -12.91 9.71
N VAL A 29 -6.60 -11.95 10.64
CA VAL A 29 -6.26 -10.55 10.32
C VAL A 29 -4.84 -10.50 9.73
N PRO A 30 -4.65 -9.97 8.52
CA PRO A 30 -3.32 -9.84 7.94
C PRO A 30 -2.45 -8.88 8.77
N PRO A 31 -1.15 -9.19 8.96
CA PRO A 31 -0.24 -8.29 9.67
C PRO A 31 -0.04 -6.97 8.91
N VAL A 32 0.40 -5.93 9.62
CA VAL A 32 0.53 -4.55 9.09
C VAL A 32 1.45 -4.47 7.86
N ASP A 33 2.49 -5.31 7.83
CA ASP A 33 3.49 -5.39 6.75
C ASP A 33 2.95 -6.03 5.46
N ARG A 34 1.78 -6.68 5.51
CA ARG A 34 1.02 -7.16 4.33
C ARG A 34 0.23 -6.01 3.72
N THR A 35 0.97 -4.95 3.38
CA THR A 35 0.49 -3.66 2.91
C THR A 35 -0.35 -3.76 1.64
N ASP A 36 0.05 -4.62 0.69
CA ASP A 36 -0.69 -4.87 -0.55
C ASP A 36 -2.07 -5.52 -0.30
N ILE A 37 -2.14 -6.43 0.68
CA ILE A 37 -3.40 -7.08 1.08
C ILE A 37 -4.30 -6.09 1.81
N ARG A 38 -3.77 -5.40 2.83
CA ARG A 38 -4.54 -4.50 3.69
C ARG A 38 -5.08 -3.29 2.93
N ILE A 39 -4.21 -2.59 2.19
CA ILE A 39 -4.63 -1.45 1.37
C ILE A 39 -5.52 -1.91 0.21
N GLY A 40 -5.27 -3.09 -0.36
CA GLY A 40 -6.12 -3.68 -1.39
C GLY A 40 -7.54 -3.94 -0.93
N ALA A 41 -7.73 -4.46 0.29
CA ALA A 41 -9.04 -4.71 0.88
C ALA A 41 -9.81 -3.40 1.14
N TYR A 42 -9.12 -2.34 1.58
CA TYR A 42 -9.70 -1.00 1.68
C TYR A 42 -10.16 -0.47 0.31
N ILE A 43 -9.33 -0.60 -0.73
CA ILE A 43 -9.68 -0.20 -2.09
C ILE A 43 -10.90 -0.99 -2.60
N ASP A 44 -10.97 -2.30 -2.34
CA ASP A 44 -12.12 -3.13 -2.71
C ASP A 44 -13.43 -2.66 -2.07
N GLN A 45 -13.35 -2.22 -0.82
CA GLN A 45 -14.51 -1.72 -0.09
C GLN A 45 -14.95 -0.34 -0.58
N ARG A 46 -14.02 0.56 -0.90
CA ARG A 46 -14.32 1.93 -1.36
C ARG A 46 -14.73 2.00 -2.83
N LEU A 47 -14.15 1.15 -3.67
CA LEU A 47 -14.39 1.11 -5.12
C LEU A 47 -14.74 -0.33 -5.53
N PRO A 48 -15.98 -0.78 -5.37
CA PRO A 48 -16.35 -2.15 -5.71
C PRO A 48 -16.31 -2.39 -7.23
N GLY A 49 -15.93 -3.61 -7.60
CA GLY A 49 -15.94 -4.09 -8.99
C GLY A 49 -14.60 -3.97 -9.71
N LYS A 50 -14.59 -4.34 -10.99
CA LYS A 50 -13.35 -4.49 -11.79
C LYS A 50 -12.63 -3.16 -12.06
N SER A 51 -13.28 -2.02 -11.87
CA SER A 51 -12.68 -0.70 -12.07
C SER A 51 -11.54 -0.40 -11.08
N ASN A 52 -11.46 -1.12 -9.96
CA ASN A 52 -10.42 -0.92 -8.95
C ASN A 52 -9.14 -1.75 -9.19
N GLU A 53 -9.17 -2.67 -10.15
CA GLU A 53 -8.14 -3.70 -10.33
C GLU A 53 -6.77 -3.06 -10.58
N GLU A 54 -6.74 -2.05 -11.44
CA GLU A 54 -5.53 -1.28 -11.74
C GLU A 54 -4.97 -0.55 -10.51
N LEU A 55 -5.84 -0.02 -9.64
CA LEU A 55 -5.42 0.66 -8.43
C LEU A 55 -4.85 -0.31 -7.39
N ARG A 56 -5.43 -1.51 -7.28
CA ARG A 56 -4.87 -2.59 -6.47
C ARG A 56 -3.54 -3.08 -7.04
N GLY A 57 -3.43 -3.17 -8.37
CA GLY A 57 -2.19 -3.48 -9.08
C GLY A 57 -1.09 -2.47 -8.78
N LEU A 58 -1.41 -1.17 -8.83
CA LEU A 58 -0.52 -0.08 -8.46
C LEU A 58 -0.02 -0.23 -7.02
N THR A 59 -0.93 -0.48 -6.07
CA THR A 59 -0.60 -0.73 -4.65
C THR A 59 0.40 -1.86 -4.50
N LYS A 60 0.14 -3.00 -5.15
CA LYS A 60 1.02 -4.18 -5.12
C LYS A 60 2.41 -3.86 -5.67
N LYS A 61 2.49 -3.10 -6.76
CA LYS A 61 3.78 -2.72 -7.37
C LYS A 61 4.55 -1.70 -6.53
N ALA A 62 3.87 -0.72 -5.93
CA ALA A 62 4.48 0.25 -5.02
C ALA A 62 5.07 -0.45 -3.77
N SER A 63 4.34 -1.42 -3.21
CA SER A 63 4.82 -2.26 -2.11
C SER A 63 6.05 -3.08 -2.51
N ALA A 64 5.97 -3.81 -3.62
CA ALA A 64 7.10 -4.60 -4.12
C ALA A 64 8.35 -3.75 -4.41
N LEU A 65 8.18 -2.55 -4.98
CA LEU A 65 9.27 -1.62 -5.25
C LEU A 65 9.92 -1.14 -3.95
N SER A 66 9.12 -0.82 -2.93
CA SER A 66 9.60 -0.40 -1.61
C SER A 66 10.41 -1.48 -0.90
N HIS A 67 9.93 -2.74 -0.92
CA HIS A 67 10.67 -3.88 -0.39
C HIS A 67 11.97 -4.13 -1.16
N LYS A 68 11.93 -4.04 -2.50
CA LYS A 68 13.15 -4.17 -3.33
C LYS A 68 14.19 -3.11 -2.94
N MET A 69 13.79 -1.86 -2.72
CA MET A 69 14.71 -0.81 -2.30
C MET A 69 15.20 -0.96 -0.86
N LYS A 70 14.39 -1.49 0.06
CA LYS A 70 14.80 -1.80 1.44
C LYS A 70 15.98 -2.78 1.49
N HIS A 71 16.00 -3.76 0.58
CA HIS A 71 17.02 -4.82 0.56
C HIS A 71 18.10 -4.65 -0.52
N SER A 72 18.04 -3.61 -1.35
CA SER A 72 19.00 -3.43 -2.45
C SER A 72 20.30 -2.77 -1.98
N PRO A 73 21.46 -3.44 -2.10
CA PRO A 73 22.76 -2.82 -1.84
C PRO A 73 23.18 -1.83 -2.95
N LYS A 74 22.45 -1.81 -4.07
CA LYS A 74 22.67 -0.93 -5.23
C LYS A 74 21.66 0.23 -5.29
N ALA A 75 20.90 0.46 -4.24
CA ALA A 75 19.95 1.57 -4.22
C ALA A 75 20.71 2.90 -4.29
N ASP A 76 20.37 3.71 -5.29
CA ASP A 76 20.91 5.05 -5.47
C ASP A 76 19.85 6.10 -5.18
N ARG A 77 20.26 7.38 -5.23
CA ARG A 77 19.36 8.51 -4.96
C ARG A 77 18.16 8.52 -5.92
N THR A 78 18.38 8.20 -7.19
CA THR A 78 17.37 8.24 -8.26
C THR A 78 16.32 7.16 -8.07
N THR A 79 16.73 5.89 -8.01
CA THR A 79 15.83 4.74 -7.82
C THR A 79 15.07 4.82 -6.50
N THR A 80 15.72 5.36 -5.46
CA THR A 80 15.03 5.56 -4.19
C THR A 80 14.05 6.73 -4.21
N GLY A 81 14.36 7.82 -4.91
CA GLY A 81 13.43 8.93 -5.14
C GLY A 81 12.17 8.49 -5.86
N ILE A 82 12.32 7.75 -6.97
CA ILE A 82 11.20 7.19 -7.73
C ILE A 82 10.32 6.29 -6.85
N THR A 83 10.93 5.51 -5.95
CA THR A 83 10.19 4.67 -5.01
C THR A 83 9.40 5.49 -4.00
N ALA A 84 9.98 6.58 -3.49
CA ALA A 84 9.30 7.50 -2.60
C ALA A 84 8.11 8.18 -3.30
N ASP A 85 8.29 8.62 -4.54
CA ASP A 85 7.23 9.24 -5.34
C ASP A 85 6.04 8.29 -5.55
N ALA A 86 6.30 7.00 -5.81
CA ALA A 86 5.26 5.99 -5.93
C ALA A 86 4.45 5.81 -4.63
N VAL A 87 5.12 5.84 -3.46
CA VAL A 87 4.43 5.75 -2.16
C VAL A 87 3.66 7.03 -1.84
N ILE A 88 4.19 8.20 -2.18
CA ILE A 88 3.50 9.49 -2.02
C ILE A 88 2.26 9.57 -2.91
N LEU A 89 2.35 9.12 -4.16
CA LEU A 89 1.20 9.00 -5.06
C LEU A 89 0.12 8.12 -4.42
N LEU A 90 0.49 6.96 -3.87
CA LEU A 90 -0.46 6.07 -3.20
C LEU A 90 -1.12 6.75 -1.99
N ALA A 91 -0.35 7.42 -1.14
CA ALA A 91 -0.90 8.18 0.00
C ALA A 91 -1.94 9.22 -0.45
N ASN A 92 -1.64 9.95 -1.53
CA ASN A 92 -2.56 10.94 -2.09
C ASN A 92 -3.83 10.32 -2.67
N ILE A 93 -3.75 9.15 -3.29
CA ILE A 93 -4.92 8.43 -3.80
C ILE A 93 -5.79 7.95 -2.63
N LEU A 94 -5.19 7.35 -1.60
CA LEU A 94 -5.94 6.86 -0.43
C LEU A 94 -6.66 7.99 0.30
N ARG A 95 -6.01 9.15 0.46
CA ARG A 95 -6.66 10.36 0.99
C ARG A 95 -7.87 10.78 0.16
N ARG A 96 -7.76 10.78 -1.18
CA ARG A 96 -8.90 11.10 -2.06
C ARG A 96 -10.04 10.10 -1.93
N LEU A 97 -9.73 8.83 -1.69
CA LEU A 97 -10.75 7.80 -1.42
C LEU A 97 -11.37 7.95 -0.04
N GLU A 98 -10.69 8.56 0.93
CA GLU A 98 -11.25 8.86 2.25
C GLU A 98 -12.17 10.10 2.20
N ASP A 99 -11.78 11.13 1.44
CA ASP A 99 -12.53 12.38 1.30
C ASP A 99 -13.84 12.25 0.47
N GLY A 100 -13.93 11.24 -0.41
CA GLY A 100 -15.04 11.05 -1.37
C GLY A 100 -16.21 10.23 -0.84
#